data_AF-A0A938BG58-F1
#
_entry.id   AF-A0A938BG58-F1
#
_cell.length_a   1.000
_cell.length_b   1.000
_cell.length_c   1.000
_cell.angle_alpha   90.00
_cell.angle_beta   90.00
_cell.angle_gamma   90.00
#
_symmetry.space_group_name_H-M   'P 1'
#
loop_
_entity.id
_entity.type
_entity.pdbx_description
1 polymer ?
#
loop_
_entity_poly.entity_id
_entity_poly.type
_entity_poly.pdbx_seq_one_letter_code
_entity_poly.pdbx_strand_id
1 'polypeptide(L)'
;MRRKLNILIAAGPTQEPIDPLRFISNYSTGTIGYEIAKEARARGYNVTLISGPTGLTPPKGINFLRVQTALQMREGVNRFFK
;
A
#
# COMPACT_ATOMS: atom_id res chain seq x y z
N MET A 1 -6.88 -27.45 8.90
CA MET A 1 -7.14 -26.03 8.57
C MET A 1 -5.97 -25.49 7.74
N ARG A 2 -6.19 -25.07 6.49
CA ARG A 2 -5.15 -24.37 5.71
C ARG A 2 -4.79 -23.06 6.44
N ARG A 3 -3.51 -22.81 6.72
CA ARG A 3 -3.04 -21.51 7.22
C ARG A 3 -3.54 -20.42 6.26
N LYS A 4 -4.24 -19.40 6.77
CA LYS A 4 -4.57 -18.23 5.97
C LYS A 4 -3.26 -17.56 5.56
N LEU A 5 -3.03 -17.45 4.25
CA LEU A 5 -1.90 -16.73 3.70
C LEU A 5 -2.07 -15.23 3.99
N ASN A 6 -0.98 -14.58 4.37
CA ASN A 6 -0.91 -13.13 4.53
C ASN A 6 -0.42 -12.54 3.20
N ILE A 7 -1.12 -11.53 2.69
CA ILE A 7 -0.77 -10.84 1.45
C ILE A 7 -0.40 -9.40 1.80
N LEU A 8 0.83 -9.03 1.47
CA LEU A 8 1.35 -7.67 1.60
C LEU A 8 1.40 -7.01 0.23
N ILE A 9 0.81 -5.82 0.10
CA ILE A 9 0.77 -5.07 -1.16
C ILE A 9 1.30 -3.66 -0.89
N ALA A 10 2.24 -3.19 -1.71
CA ALA A 10 2.63 -1.80 -1.79
C ALA A 10 1.99 -1.17 -3.04
N ALA A 11 1.36 -0.01 -2.90
CA ALA A 11 0.64 0.65 -4.00
C ALA A 11 0.75 2.18 -3.93
N GLY A 12 0.38 2.83 -5.03
CA GLY A 12 0.38 4.29 -5.14
C GLY A 12 1.77 4.87 -5.41
N PRO A 13 1.85 6.19 -5.66
CA PRO A 13 3.10 6.88 -5.90
C PRO A 13 3.79 7.21 -4.58
N THR A 14 5.09 7.45 -4.60
CA THR A 14 5.79 8.08 -3.46
C THR A 14 6.14 9.51 -3.82
N GLN A 15 6.24 10.39 -2.83
CA GLN A 15 6.57 11.81 -3.01
C GLN A 15 7.80 12.13 -2.16
N GLU A 16 8.95 12.30 -2.80
CA GLU A 16 10.20 12.69 -2.16
C GLU A 16 10.31 14.22 -2.11
N PRO A 17 10.16 14.85 -0.94
CA PRO A 17 10.15 16.31 -0.84
C PRO A 17 11.52 16.88 -1.23
N ILE A 18 11.51 17.89 -2.10
CA ILE A 18 12.68 18.73 -2.40
C ILE A 18 12.63 19.97 -1.50
N ASP A 19 11.45 20.56 -1.37
CA ASP A 19 11.14 21.73 -0.55
C ASP A 19 9.62 21.71 -0.21
N PRO A 20 9.06 22.71 0.50
CA PRO A 20 7.65 22.70 0.89
C PRO A 20 6.63 22.66 -0.27
N LEU A 21 7.04 22.95 -1.51
CA LEU A 21 6.15 23.00 -2.67
C LEU A 21 6.43 21.90 -3.69
N ARG A 22 7.69 21.48 -3.85
CA ARG A 22 8.12 20.55 -4.89
C ARG A 22 8.53 19.21 -4.30
N PHE A 23 8.23 18.15 -5.04
CA PHE A 23 8.65 16.79 -4.73
C PHE A 23 8.91 16.00 -6.03
N ILE A 24 9.71 14.95 -5.93
CA ILE A 24 9.87 13.96 -7.00
C ILE A 24 8.86 12.84 -6.74
N SER A 25 8.12 12.44 -7.78
CA SER A 25 7.13 11.36 -7.69
C SER A 25 7.21 10.44 -8.89
N ASN A 26 6.57 9.28 -8.78
CA ASN A 26 6.30 8.39 -9.91
C ASN A 26 4.83 8.49 -10.37
N TYR A 27 4.51 7.95 -11.54
CA TYR A 27 3.19 8.04 -12.19
C TYR A 27 2.17 6.99 -11.71
N SER A 28 2.48 6.24 -10.65
CA SER A 28 1.55 5.23 -10.14
C SER A 28 0.25 5.87 -9.66
N THR A 29 -0.88 5.35 -10.12
CA THR A 29 -2.21 5.73 -9.63
C THR A 29 -2.62 4.92 -8.39
N GLY A 30 -1.94 3.80 -8.12
CA GLY A 30 -2.30 2.83 -7.09
C GLY A 30 -3.49 1.93 -7.42
N THR A 31 -4.23 2.17 -8.51
CA THR A 31 -5.49 1.47 -8.85
C THR A 31 -5.34 -0.05 -8.84
N ILE A 32 -4.31 -0.57 -9.51
CA ILE A 32 -4.08 -2.01 -9.62
C ILE A 32 -3.85 -2.63 -8.23
N GLY A 33 -3.03 -2.00 -7.39
CA GLY A 33 -2.76 -2.50 -6.03
C GLY A 33 -4.01 -2.52 -5.15
N TYR A 34 -4.89 -1.53 -5.28
CA TYR A 34 -6.15 -1.47 -4.54
C TYR A 34 -7.13 -2.56 -4.98
N GLU A 35 -7.28 -2.80 -6.28
CA GLU A 35 -8.17 -3.88 -6.77
C GLU A 35 -7.62 -5.27 -6.41
N ILE A 36 -6.30 -5.47 -6.45
CA ILE A 36 -5.68 -6.72 -5.95
C ILE A 36 -5.96 -6.89 -4.45
N ALA A 37 -5.83 -5.83 -3.65
CA ALA A 37 -6.08 -5.89 -2.21
C ALA A 37 -7.56 -6.23 -1.90
N LYS A 38 -8.48 -5.64 -2.65
CA LYS A 38 -9.92 -5.89 -2.56
C LYS A 38 -10.26 -7.34 -2.88
N GLU A 39 -9.76 -7.85 -4.01
CA GLU A 39 -10.02 -9.23 -4.45
C GLU A 39 -9.37 -10.26 -3.52
N ALA A 40 -8.13 -10.01 -3.08
CA ALA A 40 -7.47 -10.83 -2.07
C ALA A 40 -8.29 -10.89 -0.77
N ARG A 41 -8.86 -9.76 -0.32
CA ARG A 41 -9.69 -9.74 0.87
C ARG A 41 -11.01 -10.49 0.67
N ALA A 42 -11.63 -10.36 -0.51
CA ALA A 42 -12.84 -11.09 -0.88
C ALA A 42 -12.64 -12.62 -0.87
N ARG A 43 -11.44 -13.08 -1.27
CA ARG A 43 -11.02 -14.49 -1.19
C ARG A 43 -10.68 -14.98 0.21
N GLY A 44 -10.77 -14.12 1.23
CA GLY A 44 -10.60 -14.49 2.63
C GLY A 44 -9.16 -14.46 3.15
N TYR A 45 -8.22 -13.89 2.39
CA TYR A 45 -6.85 -13.66 2.85
C TYR A 45 -6.76 -12.53 3.88
N ASN A 46 -5.71 -12.55 4.70
CA ASN A 46 -5.35 -11.42 5.54
C ASN A 46 -4.49 -10.47 4.72
N VAL A 47 -4.99 -9.27 4.47
CA VAL A 47 -4.37 -8.33 3.52
C VAL A 47 -3.85 -7.12 4.27
N THR A 48 -2.60 -6.75 3.99
CA THR A 48 -2.02 -5.47 4.38
C THR A 48 -1.69 -4.68 3.12
N LEU A 49 -2.28 -3.50 2.99
CA LEU A 49 -2.01 -2.55 1.91
C LEU A 49 -1.24 -1.34 2.46
N ILE A 50 -0.02 -1.17 1.98
CA ILE A 50 0.80 0.03 2.20
C ILE A 50 0.62 0.92 0.98
N SER A 51 0.09 2.13 1.19
CA SER A 51 -0.22 3.03 0.08
C SER A 51 0.47 4.36 0.22
N GLY A 52 1.12 4.79 -0.86
CA GLY A 52 1.45 6.18 -1.08
C GLY A 52 0.22 7.09 -1.26
N PRO A 53 0.40 8.41 -1.40
CA PRO A 53 -0.70 9.36 -1.59
C PRO A 53 -1.51 9.06 -2.85
N THR A 54 -2.77 8.65 -2.66
CA THR A 54 -3.76 8.47 -3.72
C THR A 54 -5.11 9.03 -3.25
N GLY A 55 -6.02 9.30 -4.19
CA GLY A 55 -7.41 9.62 -3.90
C GLY A 55 -8.31 8.38 -3.75
N LEU A 56 -7.73 7.17 -3.75
CA LEU A 56 -8.50 5.92 -3.70
C LEU A 56 -8.94 5.61 -2.27
N THR A 57 -10.14 5.06 -2.13
CA THR A 57 -10.64 4.60 -0.83
C THR A 57 -10.10 3.20 -0.54
N PRO A 58 -9.43 2.96 0.60
CA PRO A 58 -8.94 1.64 0.97
C PRO A 58 -10.09 0.61 1.05
N PRO A 59 -9.92 -0.61 0.52
CA PRO A 59 -10.92 -1.68 0.66
C PRO A 59 -11.25 -1.97 2.13
N LYS A 60 -12.51 -2.30 2.43
CA LYS A 60 -12.92 -2.60 3.81
C LYS A 60 -12.31 -3.91 4.32
N GLY A 61 -11.98 -3.95 5.60
CA GLY A 61 -11.55 -5.17 6.30
C GLY A 61 -10.13 -5.62 5.98
N ILE A 62 -9.27 -4.73 5.46
CA ILE A 62 -7.83 -4.94 5.31
C ILE A 62 -7.06 -4.07 6.32
N ASN A 63 -5.80 -4.41 6.58
CA ASN A 63 -4.89 -3.50 7.27
C ASN A 63 -4.37 -2.46 6.28
N PHE A 64 -4.48 -1.19 6.61
CA PHE A 64 -4.05 -0.11 5.72
C PHE A 64 -2.99 0.76 6.39
N LEU A 65 -1.88 0.99 5.69
CA LEU A 65 -0.83 1.90 6.13
C LEU A 65 -0.60 2.97 5.06
N ARG A 66 -0.90 4.22 5.38
CA ARG A 66 -0.57 5.35 4.51
C ARG A 66 0.88 5.76 4.72
N VAL A 67 1.59 5.98 3.63
CA VAL A 67 2.97 6.49 3.59
C VAL A 67 3.05 7.64 2.58
N GLN A 68 4.12 8.41 2.64
CA GLN A 68 4.40 9.49 1.70
C GLN A 68 5.67 9.22 0.89
N THR A 69 6.76 8.85 1.57
CA THR A 69 8.07 8.65 0.93
C THR A 69 8.36 7.18 0.66
N ALA A 70 9.30 6.92 -0.25
CA ALA A 70 9.84 5.59 -0.53
C ALA A 70 10.51 4.98 0.71
N LEU A 71 11.15 5.81 1.54
CA LEU A 71 11.73 5.35 2.81
C LEU A 71 10.65 4.83 3.75
N GLN A 72 9.56 5.59 3.94
CA GLN A 72 8.43 5.16 4.76
C GLN A 72 7.75 3.91 4.19
N MET A 73 7.62 3.82 2.86
CA MET A 73 7.09 2.63 2.20
C MET A 73 7.95 1.39 2.49
N ARG A 74 9.28 1.51 2.36
CA ARG A 74 10.24 0.44 2.67
C ARG A 74 10.16 0.01 4.13
N GLU A 75 10.09 0.96 5.06
CA GLU A 75 9.95 0.67 6.49
C GLU A 75 8.63 -0.06 6.80
N GLY A 76 7.54 0.39 6.17
CA GLY A 76 6.26 -0.30 6.21
C GLY A 76 6.38 -1.73 5.71
N VAL A 77 7.01 -1.95 4.56
CA VAL A 77 7.19 -3.30 3.99
C VAL A 77 7.98 -4.18 4.94
N ASN A 78 9.13 -3.71 5.42
CA ASN A 78 9.99 -4.46 6.35
C ASN A 78 9.30 -4.78 7.68
N ARG A 79 8.35 -3.94 8.12
CA ARG A 79 7.56 -4.22 9.33
C ARG A 79 6.66 -5.44 9.18
N PHE A 80 6.11 -5.67 7.98
CA PHE A 80 5.13 -6.73 7.72
C PHE A 80 5.71 -7.95 6.98
N PHE A 81 6.84 -7.78 6.30
CA PHE A 81 7.58 -8.83 5.62
C PHE A 81 8.77 -9.25 6.49
N LYS A 82 8.56 -10.28 7.32
CA LYS A 82 9.59 -10.92 8.16
C LYS A 82 10.10 -12.19 7.49
#